data_AF-A0A2V8RAN1-F1
#
_entry.id   AF-A0A2V8RAN1-F1
#
_cell.length_a   1.000
_cell.length_b   1.000
_cell.length_c   1.000
_cell.angle_alpha   90.00
_cell.angle_beta   90.00
_cell.angle_gamma   90.00
#
_symmetry.space_group_name_H-M   'P 1'
#
loop_
_entity.id
_entity.type
_entity.pdbx_description
1 polymer ?
#
loop_
_entity_poly.entity_id
_entity_poly.type
_entity_poly.pdbx_seq_one_letter_code
_entity_poly.pdbx_strand_id
1 'polypeptide(L)'
;MKEWFRRFSGVASDAAGSWQAFLLAALIVAVWFAAGFFVGFENTFYQLLINTGTTIITFLMVFLIQNTQNRDAKAIHLKLDELLRAVEGARTSMANLENLPDEELKRLQEEFRRICETRGFGARAVEAIEDVMEEREASRRGAAK
;
A
#
# COMPACT_ATOMS: atom_id res chain seq x y z
N MET A 1 -27.94 -5.84 -10.96
CA MET A 1 -27.00 -6.66 -10.15
C MET A 1 -25.82 -5.86 -9.56
N LYS A 2 -25.24 -4.87 -10.27
CA LYS A 2 -24.10 -4.07 -9.78
C LYS A 2 -24.42 -3.13 -8.59
N GLU A 3 -25.61 -2.53 -8.52
CA GLU A 3 -26.00 -1.61 -7.43
C GLU A 3 -26.05 -2.27 -6.05
N TRP A 4 -26.67 -3.45 -5.94
CA TRP A 4 -26.87 -4.14 -4.68
C TRP A 4 -25.53 -4.64 -4.11
N PHE A 5 -24.67 -5.20 -4.96
CA PHE A 5 -23.31 -5.57 -4.58
C PHE A 5 -22.50 -4.34 -4.16
N ARG A 6 -22.61 -3.21 -4.86
CA ARG A 6 -21.88 -1.98 -4.50
C ARG A 6 -22.34 -1.40 -3.16
N ARG A 7 -23.65 -1.43 -2.86
CA ARG A 7 -24.19 -1.01 -1.56
C ARG A 7 -23.82 -1.98 -0.44
N PHE A 8 -23.91 -3.28 -0.69
CA PHE A 8 -23.51 -4.30 0.27
C PHE A 8 -22.00 -4.21 0.58
N SER A 9 -21.16 -4.06 -0.44
CA SER A 9 -19.72 -3.88 -0.27
C SER A 9 -19.37 -2.57 0.45
N GLY A 10 -20.10 -1.48 0.20
CA GLY A 10 -19.92 -0.22 0.94
C GLY A 10 -20.28 -0.36 2.42
N VAL A 11 -21.46 -0.92 2.72
CA VAL A 11 -21.91 -1.16 4.10
C VAL A 11 -21.03 -2.19 4.81
N ALA A 12 -20.57 -3.23 4.12
CA ALA A 12 -19.69 -4.25 4.68
C ALA A 12 -18.28 -3.69 4.97
N SER A 13 -17.73 -2.84 4.09
CA SER A 13 -16.45 -2.16 4.33
C SER A 13 -16.54 -1.16 5.48
N ASP A 14 -17.61 -0.36 5.56
CA ASP A 14 -17.80 0.61 6.65
C ASP A 14 -18.09 -0.08 7.99
N ALA A 15 -18.85 -1.18 7.97
CA ALA A 15 -19.09 -2.01 9.14
C ALA A 15 -17.77 -2.66 9.62
N ALA A 16 -17.02 -3.31 8.72
CA ALA A 16 -15.77 -4.00 9.06
C ALA A 16 -14.67 -3.07 9.61
N GLY A 17 -14.67 -1.79 9.22
CA GLY A 17 -13.74 -0.78 9.72
C GLY A 17 -14.15 -0.10 11.04
N SER A 18 -15.38 -0.32 11.52
CA SER A 18 -15.89 0.31 12.74
C SER A 18 -15.41 -0.39 14.02
N TRP A 19 -15.14 0.38 15.08
CA TRP A 19 -14.77 -0.18 16.39
C TRP A 19 -15.85 -1.13 16.96
N GLN A 20 -17.11 -0.95 16.56
CA GLN A 20 -18.24 -1.80 16.94
C GLN A 20 -18.16 -3.19 16.29
N ALA A 21 -17.70 -3.29 15.05
CA ALA A 21 -17.47 -4.58 14.41
C ALA A 21 -16.28 -5.32 15.03
N PHE A 22 -15.23 -4.59 15.45
CA PHE A 22 -14.14 -5.19 16.21
C PHE A 22 -14.64 -5.78 17.53
N LEU A 23 -15.47 -5.05 18.29
CA LEU A 23 -16.07 -5.57 19.52
C LEU A 23 -16.99 -6.77 19.29
N LEU A 24 -17.80 -6.72 18.23
CA LEU A 24 -18.67 -7.84 17.88
C LEU A 24 -17.86 -9.08 17.48
N ALA A 25 -16.78 -8.90 16.71
CA ALA A 25 -15.85 -9.97 16.36
C ALA A 25 -15.15 -10.55 17.60
N ALA A 26 -14.69 -9.69 18.51
CA ALA A 26 -14.09 -10.10 19.77
C ALA A 26 -15.07 -10.89 20.66
N LEU A 27 -16.34 -10.46 20.72
CA LEU A 27 -17.40 -11.17 21.42
C LEU A 27 -17.67 -12.55 20.80
N ILE A 28 -17.72 -12.64 19.47
CA ILE A 28 -17.90 -13.90 18.75
C ILE A 28 -16.75 -14.86 19.07
N VAL A 29 -15.51 -14.37 19.07
CA VAL A 29 -14.32 -15.17 19.44
C VAL A 29 -14.39 -15.62 20.90
N ALA A 30 -14.82 -14.75 21.81
CA ALA A 30 -14.97 -15.09 23.23
C ALA A 30 -16.05 -16.17 23.46
N VAL A 31 -17.21 -16.05 22.81
CA VAL A 31 -18.29 -17.05 22.85
C VAL A 31 -17.81 -18.38 22.26
N TRP A 32 -17.09 -18.34 21.14
CA TRP A 32 -16.49 -19.52 20.54
C TRP A 32 -15.48 -20.21 21.47
N PHE A 33 -14.61 -19.43 22.14
CA PHE A 33 -13.65 -19.97 23.11
C PHE A 33 -14.35 -20.62 24.31
N ALA A 34 -15.40 -19.97 24.83
CA ALA A 34 -16.23 -20.51 25.90
C ALA A 34 -16.92 -21.82 25.49
N ALA A 35 -17.42 -21.92 24.24
CA ALA A 35 -17.99 -23.16 23.72
C ALA A 35 -16.98 -24.32 23.73
N GLY A 36 -15.71 -24.06 23.42
CA GLY A 36 -14.63 -25.06 23.55
C GLY A 36 -14.41 -25.57 24.97
N PHE A 37 -14.61 -24.72 25.98
CA PHE A 37 -14.51 -25.13 27.38
C PHE A 37 -15.65 -26.07 27.80
N PHE A 38 -16.88 -25.85 27.30
CA PHE A 38 -18.03 -26.70 27.62
C PHE A 38 -18.08 -28.01 26.81
N VAL A 39 -17.68 -27.96 25.53
CA VAL A 39 -17.69 -29.13 24.65
C VAL A 39 -16.41 -29.95 24.81
N GLY A 40 -15.31 -29.37 25.29
CA GLY A 40 -14.01 -30.04 25.41
C GLY A 40 -13.23 -29.98 24.09
N PHE A 41 -12.01 -29.43 24.14
CA PHE A 41 -11.15 -29.17 22.98
C PHE A 41 -10.73 -30.42 22.20
N GLU A 42 -10.86 -31.60 22.81
CA GLU A 42 -10.55 -32.89 22.20
C GLU A 42 -11.69 -33.44 21.32
N ASN A 43 -12.89 -32.83 21.37
CA ASN A 43 -14.00 -33.27 20.53
C ASN A 43 -13.68 -33.08 19.04
N THR A 44 -13.72 -34.18 18.28
CA THR A 44 -13.39 -34.20 16.85
C THR A 44 -14.25 -33.22 16.04
N PHE A 45 -15.54 -33.08 16.37
CA PHE A 45 -16.44 -32.15 15.70
C PHE A 45 -16.02 -30.68 15.93
N TYR A 46 -15.57 -30.36 17.15
CA TYR A 46 -15.09 -29.03 17.50
C TYR A 46 -13.81 -28.69 16.74
N GLN A 47 -12.83 -29.61 16.71
CA GLN A 47 -11.58 -29.42 15.95
C GLN A 47 -11.81 -29.25 14.45
N LEU A 48 -12.71 -30.06 13.86
CA LEU A 48 -13.05 -29.96 12.44
C LEU A 48 -13.63 -28.59 12.10
N LEU A 49 -14.58 -28.10 12.91
CA LEU A 49 -15.22 -26.81 12.69
C LEU A 49 -14.21 -25.65 12.76
N ILE A 50 -13.24 -25.71 13.69
CA ILE A 50 -12.21 -24.68 13.85
C ILE A 50 -11.29 -24.65 12.65
N ASN A 51 -10.74 -25.80 12.29
CA ASN A 51 -9.70 -25.87 11.28
C ASN A 51 -10.29 -25.54 9.90
N THR A 52 -11.44 -26.12 9.57
CA THR A 52 -12.13 -25.85 8.30
C THR A 52 -12.75 -24.45 8.26
N GLY A 53 -13.42 -24.03 9.33
CA GLY A 53 -14.09 -22.73 9.40
C GLY A 53 -13.11 -21.56 9.32
N THR A 54 -12.03 -21.61 10.10
CA THR A 54 -10.98 -20.58 10.06
C THR A 54 -10.30 -20.53 8.70
N THR A 55 -10.09 -21.67 8.05
CA THR A 55 -9.51 -21.73 6.70
C THR A 55 -10.42 -21.05 5.68
N ILE A 56 -11.72 -21.33 5.69
CA ILE A 56 -12.69 -20.67 4.80
C ILE A 56 -12.71 -19.15 5.05
N ILE A 57 -12.77 -18.73 6.31
CA ILE A 57 -12.78 -17.30 6.66
C ILE A 57 -11.49 -16.63 6.20
N THR A 58 -10.34 -17.26 6.42
CA THR A 58 -9.04 -16.73 6.00
C THR A 58 -8.97 -16.61 4.48
N PHE A 59 -9.45 -17.61 3.75
CA PHE A 59 -9.51 -17.59 2.29
C PHE A 59 -10.38 -16.42 1.80
N LEU A 60 -11.56 -16.23 2.38
CA LEU A 60 -12.44 -15.09 2.08
C LEU A 60 -11.79 -13.75 2.45
N MET A 61 -11.07 -13.68 3.57
CA MET A 61 -10.36 -12.47 4.01
C MET A 61 -9.29 -12.05 3.00
N VAL A 62 -8.54 -13.00 2.42
CA VAL A 62 -7.57 -12.70 1.35
C VAL A 62 -8.26 -12.01 0.17
N PHE A 63 -9.41 -12.53 -0.30
CA PHE A 63 -10.15 -11.86 -1.38
C PHE A 63 -10.68 -10.47 -0.98
N LEU A 64 -11.14 -10.30 0.25
CA LEU A 64 -11.64 -9.02 0.74
C LEU A 64 -10.51 -7.98 0.82
N ILE A 65 -9.37 -8.38 1.37
CA ILE A 65 -8.15 -7.57 1.43
C ILE A 65 -7.71 -7.22 0.00
N GLN A 66 -7.64 -8.20 -0.91
CA GLN A 66 -7.26 -7.95 -2.31
C GLN A 66 -8.24 -7.01 -3.02
N ASN A 67 -9.54 -7.14 -2.78
CA ASN A 67 -10.55 -6.25 -3.38
C ASN A 67 -10.41 -4.81 -2.86
N THR A 68 -10.17 -4.64 -1.56
CA THR A 68 -9.96 -3.33 -0.93
C THR A 68 -8.66 -2.71 -1.43
N GLN A 69 -7.57 -3.47 -1.40
CA GLN A 69 -6.25 -3.03 -1.88
C GLN A 69 -6.25 -2.68 -3.38
N ASN A 70 -6.93 -3.46 -4.23
CA ASN A 70 -7.05 -3.16 -5.66
C ASN A 70 -7.82 -1.86 -5.92
N ARG A 71 -8.82 -1.55 -5.09
CA ARG A 71 -9.55 -0.28 -5.18
C ARG A 71 -8.69 0.89 -4.72
N ASP A 72 -7.97 0.74 -3.62
CA ASP A 72 -7.10 1.78 -3.07
C ASP A 72 -5.92 2.09 -3.99
N ALA A 73 -5.31 1.05 -4.60
CA ALA A 73 -4.27 1.21 -5.60
C ALA A 73 -4.75 2.06 -6.79
N LYS A 74 -5.94 1.77 -7.34
CA LYS A 74 -6.53 2.57 -8.43
C LYS A 74 -6.78 4.02 -8.04
N ALA A 75 -7.22 4.26 -6.81
CA ALA A 75 -7.43 5.62 -6.31
C ALA A 75 -6.11 6.39 -6.17
N ILE A 76 -5.02 5.72 -5.79
CA ILE A 76 -3.68 6.32 -5.72
C ILE A 76 -3.20 6.70 -7.13
N HIS A 77 -3.34 5.81 -8.13
CA HIS A 77 -2.99 6.10 -9.52
C HIS A 77 -3.71 7.36 -10.03
N LEU A 78 -5.03 7.43 -9.89
CA LEU A 78 -5.81 8.59 -10.33
C LEU A 78 -5.39 9.91 -9.64
N LYS A 79 -5.06 9.86 -8.34
CA LYS A 79 -4.56 11.03 -7.62
C LYS A 79 -3.19 11.47 -8.14
N LEU A 80 -2.31 10.52 -8.46
CA LEU A 80 -1.00 10.81 -9.02
C LEU A 80 -1.12 11.42 -10.42
N ASP A 81 -2.03 10.91 -11.25
CA ASP A 81 -2.29 11.44 -12.59
C ASP A 81 -2.79 12.89 -12.53
N GLU A 82 -3.68 13.20 -11.60
CA GLU A 82 -4.17 14.58 -11.40
C GLU A 82 -3.04 15.51 -10.95
N LEU A 83 -2.16 15.06 -10.04
CA LEU A 83 -0.98 15.84 -9.63
C LEU A 83 0.00 16.06 -10.79
N LEU A 84 0.27 15.03 -11.60
CA LEU A 84 1.11 15.15 -12.79
C LEU A 84 0.51 16.11 -13.82
N ARG A 85 -0.82 16.14 -13.95
CA ARG A 85 -1.49 17.05 -14.87
C ARG A 85 -1.51 18.50 -14.36
N ALA A 86 -1.55 18.71 -13.04
CA ALA A 86 -1.55 20.03 -12.42
C ALA A 86 -0.15 20.68 -12.35
N VAL A 87 0.93 19.91 -12.47
CA VAL A 87 2.31 20.43 -12.48
C VAL A 87 2.70 20.87 -13.89
N GLU A 88 2.82 22.18 -14.10
CA GLU A 88 3.36 22.75 -15.34
C GLU A 88 4.79 22.24 -15.61
N GLY A 89 4.99 21.58 -16.76
CA GLY A 89 6.27 20.99 -17.15
C GLY A 89 6.44 19.50 -16.84
N ALA A 90 5.49 18.86 -16.15
CA ALA A 90 5.45 17.40 -16.05
C ALA A 90 5.07 16.79 -17.41
N ARG A 91 5.87 15.81 -17.89
CA ARG A 91 5.53 15.05 -19.11
C ARG A 91 4.25 14.25 -18.83
N THR A 92 3.10 14.73 -19.27
CA THR A 92 1.79 14.05 -19.14
C THR A 92 1.79 12.64 -19.76
N SER A 93 2.77 12.35 -20.63
CA SER A 93 3.10 11.00 -21.11
C SER A 93 3.44 9.99 -19.99
N MET A 94 3.72 10.43 -18.77
CA MET A 94 4.00 9.57 -17.61
C MET A 94 2.74 9.07 -16.88
N ALA A 95 1.60 9.72 -17.09
CA ALA A 95 0.33 9.46 -16.39
C ALA A 95 -0.42 8.22 -16.91
N ASN A 96 0.25 7.35 -17.66
CA ASN A 96 -0.35 6.12 -18.20
C ASN A 96 0.70 5.01 -18.34
N LEU A 97 1.75 5.06 -17.51
CA LEU A 97 2.88 4.12 -17.59
C LEU A 97 2.43 2.67 -17.36
N GLU A 98 1.42 2.49 -16.52
CA GLU A 98 0.88 1.19 -16.12
C GLU A 98 0.14 0.44 -17.24
N ASN A 99 -0.21 1.12 -18.33
CA ASN A 99 -0.86 0.54 -19.50
C ASN A 99 0.10 0.37 -20.69
N LEU A 100 1.38 0.73 -20.55
CA LEU A 100 2.39 0.56 -21.60
C LEU A 100 2.84 -0.90 -21.69
N PRO A 101 3.19 -1.39 -22.89
CA PRO A 101 3.89 -2.65 -23.06
C PRO A 101 5.24 -2.64 -22.31
N ASP A 102 5.63 -3.77 -21.72
CA ASP A 102 6.90 -3.91 -20.98
C ASP A 102 8.13 -3.43 -21.77
N GLU A 103 8.13 -3.63 -23.09
CA GLU A 103 9.21 -3.21 -24.00
C GLU A 103 9.31 -1.69 -24.11
N GLU A 104 8.17 -0.99 -24.13
CA GLU A 104 8.13 0.49 -24.14
C GLU A 104 8.49 1.05 -22.76
N LEU A 105 8.07 0.38 -21.68
CA LEU A 105 8.44 0.73 -20.32
C LEU A 105 9.95 0.66 -20.09
N LYS A 106 10.61 -0.40 -20.60
CA LYS A 106 12.08 -0.53 -20.59
C LYS A 106 12.78 0.58 -21.36
N ARG A 107 12.31 0.89 -22.57
CA ARG A 107 12.88 1.99 -23.38
C ARG A 107 12.77 3.33 -22.66
N LEU A 108 11.64 3.59 -22.01
CA LEU A 108 11.45 4.81 -21.24
C LEU A 108 12.35 4.86 -19.99
N GLN A 109 12.52 3.74 -19.28
CA GLN A 109 13.49 3.63 -18.18
C GLN A 109 14.93 3.90 -18.64
N GLU A 110 15.32 3.38 -19.80
CA GLU A 110 16.64 3.64 -20.38
C GLU A 110 16.83 5.10 -20.79
N GLU A 111 15.80 5.74 -21.37
CA GLU A 111 15.83 7.18 -21.68
C GLU A 111 15.98 8.02 -20.40
N PHE A 112 15.25 7.68 -19.33
CA PHE A 112 15.39 8.32 -18.01
C PHE A 112 16.78 8.16 -17.43
N ARG A 113 17.34 6.94 -17.48
CA ARG A 113 18.70 6.67 -17.01
C ARG A 113 19.70 7.55 -17.76
N ARG A 114 19.59 7.63 -19.09
CA ARG A 114 20.44 8.50 -19.92
C ARG A 114 20.27 9.97 -19.59
N ILE A 115 19.05 10.47 -19.37
CA ILE A 115 18.83 11.87 -18.98
C ILE A 115 19.48 12.17 -17.62
N CYS A 116 19.35 11.28 -16.63
CA CYS A 116 19.99 11.43 -15.32
C CYS A 116 21.52 11.44 -15.42
N GLU A 117 22.09 10.56 -16.25
CA GLU A 117 23.53 10.51 -16.54
C GLU A 117 24.00 11.78 -17.28
N THR A 118 23.24 12.24 -18.27
CA THR A 118 23.62 13.38 -19.12
C THR A 118 23.43 14.74 -18.42
N ARG A 119 22.42 14.87 -17.55
CA ARG A 119 22.14 16.12 -16.82
C ARG A 119 22.91 16.24 -15.50
N GLY A 120 23.61 15.20 -15.06
CA GLY A 120 24.48 15.25 -13.87
C GLY A 120 23.78 15.78 -12.63
N PHE A 121 22.45 15.62 -12.51
CA PHE A 121 21.68 16.20 -11.41
C PHE A 121 22.13 15.63 -10.05
N GLY A 122 22.52 14.34 -10.05
CA GLY A 122 23.15 13.70 -8.90
C GLY A 122 24.58 14.19 -8.65
N ALA A 123 25.40 14.32 -9.70
CA ALA A 123 26.80 14.74 -9.57
C ALA A 123 26.92 16.19 -9.06
N ARG A 124 26.15 17.14 -9.63
CA ARG A 124 26.16 18.54 -9.21
C ARG A 124 25.57 18.77 -7.83
N ALA A 125 24.54 18.00 -7.44
CA ALA A 125 23.97 18.10 -6.10
C ALA A 125 24.94 17.54 -5.04
N VAL A 126 25.67 16.47 -5.37
CA VAL A 126 26.73 15.93 -4.50
C VAL A 126 27.89 16.90 -4.37
N GLU A 127 28.37 17.46 -5.49
CA GLU A 127 29.47 18.45 -5.52
C GLU A 127 29.11 19.71 -4.73
N ALA A 128 27.89 20.25 -4.90
CA ALA A 128 27.43 21.42 -4.14
C ALA A 128 27.26 21.14 -2.64
N ILE A 129 26.93 19.89 -2.25
CA ILE A 129 26.85 19.52 -0.83
C ILE A 129 28.25 19.35 -0.24
N GLU A 130 29.20 18.82 -1.00
CA GLU A 130 30.59 18.62 -0.60
C GLU A 130 31.30 19.97 -0.37
N ASP A 131 31.12 20.93 -1.30
CA ASP A 131 31.62 22.31 -1.15
C ASP A 131 31.09 23.01 0.12
N VAL A 132 29.78 22.89 0.38
CA VAL A 132 29.15 23.50 1.57
C VAL A 132 29.59 22.81 2.87
N MET A 133 29.87 21.51 2.83
CA MET A 133 30.39 20.77 3.99
C MET A 133 31.85 21.18 4.30
N GLU A 134 32.68 21.34 3.28
CA GLU A 134 34.06 21.80 3.43
C GLU A 134 34.13 23.24 3.97
N GLU A 135 33.31 24.17 3.46
CA GLU A 135 33.22 25.53 4.00
C GLU A 135 32.79 25.55 5.48
N ARG A 136 31.82 24.71 5.85
CA ARG A 136 31.36 24.57 7.25
C ARG A 136 32.39 23.92 8.15
N GLU A 137 33.21 23.01 7.65
CA GLU A 137 34.32 22.43 8.40
C GLU A 137 35.47 23.42 8.58
N ALA A 138 35.83 24.16 7.52
CA ALA A 138 36.84 25.20 7.59
C ALA A 138 36.43 26.32 8.57
N SER A 139 35.16 26.73 8.53
CA SER A 139 34.59 27.70 9.48
C SER A 139 34.60 27.18 10.93
N ARG A 140 34.27 25.89 11.15
CA ARG A 140 34.34 25.26 12.49
C ARG A 140 35.77 25.11 13.02
N ARG A 141 36.75 24.79 12.15
CA ARG A 141 38.17 24.69 12.53
C ARG A 141 38.79 26.06 12.80
N GLY A 142 38.36 27.10 12.10
CA GLY A 142 38.78 28.48 12.35
C GLY A 142 38.21 29.08 13.64
N ALA A 143 37.02 28.67 14.07
CA ALA A 143 36.40 29.16 15.31
C ALA A 143 36.91 28.45 16.59
N ALA A 144 37.63 27.33 16.44
CA ALA A 144 38.17 26.53 17.55
C ALA A 144 39.65 26.84 17.87
N LYS A 145 40.23 27.87 17.24
CA LYS A 145 41.63 28.30 17.41
C LYS A 145 41.67 29.75 17.87
#